data_AF-A0AAX6H937-F1
#
_entry.id   AF-A0AAX6H937-F1
#
_cell.length_a   1.000
_cell.length_b   1.000
_cell.length_c   1.000
_cell.angle_alpha   90.00
_cell.angle_beta   90.00
_cell.angle_gamma   90.00
#
_symmetry.space_group_name_H-M   'P 1'
#
loop_
_entity.id
_entity.type
_entity.pdbx_description
1 polymer ?
#
loop_
_entity_poly.entity_id
_entity_poly.type
_entity_poly.pdbx_seq_one_letter_code
_entity_poly.pdbx_strand_id
1 'polypeptide(L)'
;MLHLLDVHFPLPPMSKGLAFPLWGLRLASTLKRTPTFSSARRCCLSITASSSPVPGPIKKQKVIVISGPTGAGKSRLALELAKRLGGEIVSADSVQVYRGLDIGSAKPSISDRKDVPHHLIDVLHPSEEYSAGQFFEDARKATKSLLERGRVPILAGGTGLYLRWYIYGKPDVPKASLEVASEVSSELLRFERNGQWDDAVKYVVEAGDPRARTFPYNNWYRLRRSLEIIRSSGSPPSAFQIPYDSFREDNEERHTKELDYDFICIFLSSPRIELYRSIDLRCEEMLMETEGILSEASWLLDIGLLPNMNSATRAIGYRQAMEYLLSCREEGGRSSPERFLAFLFEFQKASRNFAKRQLTWFRNEAIYRWIDASHPMEAVLDFVYNAYHDDGGEELVVPRALQMRKDVNGRQETYELKSYRSRNRLFVKHEDCHPILDWVRRTQGP
;
A
#
# COMPACT_ATOMS: atom_id res chain seq x y z
N MET A 1 10.28 -11.19 -5.68
CA MET A 1 9.61 -10.38 -6.71
C MET A 1 8.15 -10.27 -6.29
N LEU A 2 7.66 -9.08 -5.92
CA LEU A 2 6.30 -8.86 -5.37
C LEU A 2 5.66 -7.67 -6.09
N HIS A 3 4.83 -7.94 -7.09
CA HIS A 3 4.08 -6.91 -7.82
C HIS A 3 2.57 -7.09 -7.64
N LEU A 4 1.88 -5.96 -7.55
CA LEU A 4 0.75 -5.76 -6.63
C LEU A 4 -0.56 -5.41 -7.34
N LEU A 5 -0.75 -5.82 -8.60
CA LEU A 5 -1.87 -5.32 -9.41
C LEU A 5 -3.04 -6.28 -9.63
N ASP A 6 -2.94 -7.58 -9.34
CA ASP A 6 -4.07 -8.50 -9.54
C ASP A 6 -4.34 -9.41 -8.33
N VAL A 7 -5.16 -8.89 -7.42
CA VAL A 7 -5.79 -9.65 -6.34
C VAL A 7 -7.31 -9.49 -6.43
N HIS A 8 -7.94 -10.38 -7.19
CA HIS A 8 -9.37 -10.68 -7.06
C HIS A 8 -9.54 -11.91 -6.16
N PHE A 9 -10.42 -11.82 -5.16
CA PHE A 9 -10.87 -12.95 -4.34
C PHE A 9 -12.35 -13.22 -4.63
N PRO A 10 -12.77 -14.49 -4.73
CA PRO A 10 -14.18 -14.87 -4.85
C PRO A 10 -14.92 -14.71 -3.52
N LEU A 11 -16.21 -14.37 -3.60
CA LEU A 11 -17.13 -14.27 -2.47
C LEU A 11 -17.39 -15.64 -1.82
N PRO A 12 -17.58 -15.74 -0.50
CA PRO A 12 -17.89 -17.01 0.17
C PRO A 12 -19.36 -17.44 -0.08
N PRO A 13 -19.65 -18.76 -0.15
CA PRO A 13 -21.02 -19.25 -0.22
C PRO A 13 -21.72 -19.12 1.14
N MET A 14 -23.01 -18.77 1.10
CA MET A 14 -23.89 -18.71 2.28
C MET A 14 -24.07 -20.11 2.89
N SER A 15 -23.57 -20.34 4.10
CA SER A 15 -23.85 -21.55 4.88
C SER A 15 -25.12 -21.38 5.71
N LYS A 16 -26.10 -22.24 5.45
CA LYS A 16 -27.30 -22.47 6.26
C LYS A 16 -26.91 -23.03 7.64
N GLY A 17 -27.62 -22.58 8.67
CA GLY A 17 -27.36 -22.88 10.06
C GLY A 17 -27.49 -24.36 10.43
N LEU A 18 -26.78 -24.73 11.48
CA LEU A 18 -26.97 -25.94 12.26
C LEU A 18 -26.67 -25.62 13.71
N ALA A 19 -27.64 -25.93 14.57
CA ALA A 19 -27.61 -25.74 16.01
C ALA A 19 -26.67 -26.75 16.69
N PHE A 20 -26.07 -26.35 17.81
CA PHE A 20 -25.57 -27.29 18.82
C PHE A 20 -25.98 -26.84 20.24
N PRO A 21 -26.22 -27.80 21.16
CA PRO A 21 -26.88 -27.56 22.43
C PRO A 21 -25.91 -27.27 23.58
N LEU A 22 -26.49 -26.65 24.61
CA LEU A 22 -26.00 -26.47 25.98
C LEU A 22 -25.58 -27.80 26.62
N TRP A 23 -24.58 -27.72 27.51
CA TRP A 23 -24.37 -28.35 28.85
C TRP A 23 -23.13 -27.62 29.42
N GLY A 24 -22.91 -27.29 30.69
CA GLY A 24 -23.52 -27.63 31.96
C GLY A 24 -22.42 -27.55 33.05
N LEU A 25 -22.47 -26.52 33.91
CA LEU A 25 -22.18 -26.51 35.35
C LEU A 25 -20.87 -27.10 35.96
N ARG A 26 -20.24 -26.25 36.80
CA ARG A 26 -19.88 -26.42 38.24
C ARG A 26 -18.39 -26.38 38.68
N LEU A 27 -18.19 -25.41 39.58
CA LEU A 27 -17.62 -25.44 40.94
C LEU A 27 -16.12 -25.28 41.20
N ALA A 28 -15.87 -24.13 41.86
CA ALA A 28 -14.85 -23.73 42.82
C ALA A 28 -14.16 -24.82 43.68
N SER A 29 -12.91 -24.54 44.06
CA SER A 29 -12.50 -24.63 45.47
C SER A 29 -11.28 -23.73 45.78
N THR A 30 -11.49 -22.88 46.79
CA THR A 30 -10.51 -22.11 47.57
C THR A 30 -9.78 -23.01 48.56
N LEU A 31 -8.48 -22.77 48.79
CA LEU A 31 -7.78 -23.20 50.01
C LEU A 31 -6.81 -22.11 50.49
N LYS A 32 -7.16 -21.51 51.62
CA LYS A 32 -6.30 -20.71 52.50
C LYS A 32 -5.50 -21.65 53.41
N ARG A 33 -4.26 -21.30 53.75
CA ARG A 33 -3.63 -21.63 55.04
C ARG A 33 -2.41 -20.75 55.32
N THR A 34 -2.37 -20.21 56.53
CA THR A 34 -1.27 -19.54 57.25
C THR A 34 -1.19 -20.21 58.64
N PRO A 35 -0.27 -19.84 59.54
CA PRO A 35 1.20 -19.83 59.45
C PRO A 35 1.83 -20.63 60.62
N THR A 36 3.14 -20.85 60.64
CA THR A 36 3.86 -21.25 61.87
C THR A 36 5.20 -20.51 62.01
N PHE A 37 5.42 -20.00 63.22
CA PHE A 37 6.63 -19.35 63.72
C PHE A 37 7.76 -20.37 63.96
N SER A 38 9.00 -19.98 63.66
CA SER A 38 10.13 -20.29 64.55
C SER A 38 11.23 -19.23 64.41
N SER A 39 11.81 -18.88 65.55
CA SER A 39 12.76 -17.80 65.76
C SER A 39 14.20 -18.27 65.52
N ALA A 40 14.99 -17.48 64.80
CA ALA A 40 16.44 -17.52 64.88
C ALA A 40 17.00 -16.12 64.66
N ARG A 41 17.54 -15.53 65.73
CA ARG A 41 18.33 -14.28 65.67
C ARG A 41 19.67 -14.59 64.99
N ARG A 42 19.95 -13.94 63.86
CA ARG A 42 21.32 -13.65 63.41
C ARG A 42 21.41 -12.18 63.02
N CYS A 43 22.31 -11.50 63.72
CA CYS A 43 22.72 -10.13 63.47
C CYS A 43 23.63 -10.15 62.22
N CYS A 44 23.25 -9.46 61.14
CA CYS A 44 24.12 -9.19 59.99
C CYS A 44 23.67 -7.88 59.32
N LEU A 45 24.55 -6.87 59.44
CA LEU A 45 24.76 -5.69 58.60
C LEU A 45 23.57 -5.19 57.76
N SER A 46 23.05 -4.02 58.15
CA SER A 46 22.22 -3.18 57.29
C SER A 46 23.02 -2.66 56.10
N ILE A 47 23.08 -3.46 55.03
CA ILE A 47 23.35 -2.95 53.69
C ILE A 47 22.07 -2.23 53.28
N THR A 48 22.10 -0.91 53.21
CA THR A 48 21.09 -0.14 52.47
C THR A 48 21.16 -0.57 51.02
N ALA A 49 20.34 -1.54 50.64
CA ALA A 49 20.06 -1.81 49.24
C ALA A 49 19.39 -0.54 48.70
N SER A 50 20.15 0.26 47.96
CA SER A 50 19.58 1.26 47.07
C SER A 50 18.65 0.50 46.13
N SER A 51 17.36 0.62 46.36
CA SER A 51 16.35 0.17 45.41
C SER A 51 16.57 0.98 44.14
N SER A 52 17.31 0.43 43.19
CA SER A 52 17.27 0.87 41.81
C SER A 52 15.78 0.95 41.44
N PRO A 53 15.29 2.08 40.90
CA PRO A 53 13.91 2.17 40.51
C PRO A 53 13.64 1.01 39.54
N VAL A 54 12.69 0.16 39.89
CA VAL A 54 12.10 -0.79 38.95
C VAL A 54 11.71 0.06 37.74
N PRO A 55 12.22 -0.22 36.53
CA PRO A 55 11.81 0.54 35.37
C PRO A 55 10.28 0.46 35.32
N GLY A 56 9.61 1.60 35.38
CA GLY A 56 8.19 1.66 35.03
C GLY A 56 8.00 1.04 33.64
N PRO A 57 6.78 0.63 33.28
CA PRO A 57 6.53 0.08 31.94
C PRO A 57 7.15 0.99 30.89
N ILE A 58 8.10 0.45 30.10
CA ILE A 58 8.81 1.20 29.06
C ILE A 58 7.74 1.67 28.09
N LYS A 59 7.54 2.99 28.02
CA LYS A 59 6.59 3.60 27.09
C LYS A 59 7.03 3.27 25.68
N LYS A 60 6.23 2.46 24.97
CA LYS A 60 6.48 2.13 23.56
C LYS A 60 6.48 3.43 22.74
N GLN A 61 7.41 3.52 21.80
CA GLN A 61 7.41 4.63 20.85
C GLN A 61 6.21 4.49 19.90
N LYS A 62 5.87 5.55 19.15
CA LYS A 62 4.72 5.51 18.23
C LYS A 62 5.15 5.79 16.80
N VAL A 63 4.58 5.06 15.87
CA VAL A 63 4.70 5.26 14.42
C VAL A 63 3.35 5.65 13.87
N ILE A 64 3.30 6.72 13.09
CA ILE A 64 2.07 7.16 12.44
C ILE A 64 2.04 6.60 11.02
N VAL A 65 0.93 6.00 10.62
CA VAL A 65 0.71 5.48 9.27
C VAL A 65 -0.48 6.21 8.65
N ILE A 66 -0.22 7.00 7.61
CA ILE A 66 -1.22 7.74 6.85
C ILE A 66 -1.45 7.05 5.50
N SER A 67 -2.60 6.41 5.39
CA SER A 67 -3.07 5.75 4.18
C SER A 67 -4.34 6.39 3.63
N GLY A 68 -4.79 5.94 2.46
CA GLY A 68 -5.87 6.57 1.69
C GLY A 68 -5.69 6.44 0.17
N PRO A 69 -6.75 6.59 -0.62
CA PRO A 69 -6.66 6.52 -2.08
C PRO A 69 -5.81 7.67 -2.65
N THR A 70 -5.31 7.50 -3.88
CA THR A 70 -4.71 8.63 -4.62
C THR A 70 -5.70 9.79 -4.73
N GLY A 71 -5.22 11.03 -4.60
CA GLY A 71 -6.07 12.23 -4.57
C GLY A 71 -6.68 12.60 -3.21
N ALA A 72 -6.50 11.78 -2.15
CA ALA A 72 -7.08 12.06 -0.83
C ALA A 72 -6.32 13.08 0.05
N GLY A 73 -5.21 13.67 -0.43
CA GLY A 73 -4.45 14.67 0.34
C GLY A 73 -3.46 14.13 1.39
N LYS A 74 -3.12 12.83 1.34
CA LYS A 74 -2.19 12.17 2.29
C LYS A 74 -0.85 12.88 2.47
N SER A 75 -0.20 13.25 1.36
CA SER A 75 1.14 13.86 1.39
C SER A 75 1.12 15.20 2.14
N ARG A 76 0.06 15.99 1.96
CA ARG A 76 -0.13 17.26 2.68
C ARG A 76 -0.33 17.03 4.18
N LEU A 77 -1.18 16.07 4.55
CA LEU A 77 -1.38 15.72 5.96
C LEU A 77 -0.07 15.25 6.61
N ALA A 78 0.69 14.36 5.94
CA ALA A 78 1.95 13.85 6.44
C ALA A 78 3.00 14.96 6.62
N LEU A 79 3.11 15.87 5.64
CA LEU A 79 4.03 17.00 5.68
C LEU A 79 3.76 17.93 6.86
N GLU A 80 2.51 18.38 7.01
CA GLU A 80 2.14 19.30 8.10
C GLU A 80 2.25 18.64 9.47
N LEU A 81 1.92 17.35 9.58
CA LEU A 81 2.07 16.60 10.82
C LEU A 81 3.55 16.42 11.19
N ALA A 82 4.42 16.15 10.22
CA ALA A 82 5.85 16.01 10.43
C ALA A 82 6.48 17.30 10.97
N LYS A 83 6.06 18.46 10.46
CA LYS A 83 6.50 19.77 10.99
C LYS A 83 6.12 19.95 12.46
N ARG A 84 4.87 19.62 12.83
CA ARG A 84 4.38 19.77 14.21
C ARG A 84 5.04 18.81 15.20
N LEU A 85 5.34 17.59 14.75
CA LEU A 85 5.89 16.54 15.62
C LEU A 85 7.41 16.45 15.57
N GLY A 86 8.09 17.27 14.76
CA GLY A 86 9.53 17.11 14.49
C GLY A 86 9.86 15.74 13.87
N GLY A 87 8.95 15.22 13.05
CA GLY A 87 9.02 13.92 12.40
C GLY A 87 9.67 13.96 11.02
N GLU A 88 9.86 12.77 10.45
CA GLU A 88 10.30 12.59 9.06
C GLU A 88 9.40 11.55 8.38
N ILE A 89 9.30 11.63 7.05
CA ILE A 89 8.31 10.84 6.29
C ILE A 89 8.99 9.66 5.62
N VAL A 90 8.43 8.46 5.76
CA VAL A 90 8.84 7.27 5.01
C VAL A 90 7.79 6.98 3.94
N SER A 91 8.16 7.08 2.66
CA SER A 91 7.20 6.84 1.56
C SER A 91 6.84 5.37 1.45
N ALA A 92 5.54 5.07 1.51
CA ALA A 92 4.96 3.75 1.28
C ALA A 92 4.27 3.67 -0.10
N ASP A 93 4.94 4.20 -1.12
CA ASP A 93 4.48 4.22 -2.52
C ASP A 93 5.43 3.42 -3.41
N SER A 94 4.87 2.53 -4.24
CA SER A 94 5.66 1.65 -5.11
C SER A 94 6.30 2.35 -6.33
N VAL A 95 5.95 3.60 -6.61
CA VAL A 95 6.42 4.37 -7.78
C VAL A 95 7.36 5.50 -7.36
N GLN A 96 7.09 6.17 -6.22
CA GLN A 96 7.95 7.27 -5.74
C GLN A 96 9.40 6.85 -5.43
N VAL A 97 9.66 5.54 -5.33
CA VAL A 97 10.99 4.97 -5.17
C VAL A 97 11.92 5.25 -6.38
N TYR A 98 11.37 5.44 -7.59
CA TYR A 98 12.14 5.55 -8.84
C TYR A 98 12.49 7.00 -9.20
N ARG A 99 13.75 7.26 -9.49
CA ARG A 99 14.26 8.57 -9.97
C ARG A 99 13.64 8.99 -11.30
N GLY A 100 13.29 10.26 -11.43
CA GLY A 100 12.75 10.84 -12.67
C GLY A 100 11.27 10.54 -12.93
N LEU A 101 10.59 9.87 -12.00
CA LEU A 101 9.14 9.59 -12.04
C LEU A 101 8.42 10.49 -11.03
N ASP A 102 8.47 11.80 -11.21
CA ASP A 102 8.05 12.80 -10.23
C ASP A 102 6.57 13.20 -10.40
N ILE A 103 6.18 13.55 -11.62
CA ILE A 103 4.84 14.05 -11.97
C ILE A 103 3.82 12.93 -11.85
N GLY A 104 4.02 11.81 -12.57
CA GLY A 104 3.03 10.73 -12.60
C GLY A 104 2.81 10.03 -11.25
N SER A 105 3.80 10.08 -10.36
CA SER A 105 3.70 9.53 -8.99
C SER A 105 3.26 10.57 -7.95
N ALA A 106 3.14 11.83 -8.34
CA ALA A 106 3.05 13.01 -7.47
C ALA A 106 3.97 12.91 -6.25
N LYS A 107 5.27 12.84 -6.52
CA LYS A 107 6.26 13.02 -5.46
C LYS A 107 6.08 14.38 -4.80
N PRO A 108 6.34 14.48 -3.48
CA PRO A 108 6.50 15.76 -2.82
C PRO A 108 7.52 16.63 -3.54
N SER A 109 7.24 17.94 -3.60
CA SER A 109 8.10 18.88 -4.30
C SER A 109 9.50 18.94 -3.68
N ILE A 110 10.48 19.48 -4.39
CA ILE A 110 11.83 19.68 -3.85
C ILE A 110 11.78 20.59 -2.61
N SER A 111 10.89 21.59 -2.57
CA SER A 111 10.67 22.42 -1.39
C SER A 111 10.12 21.60 -0.21
N ASP A 112 9.11 20.75 -0.43
CA ASP A 112 8.56 19.91 0.64
C ASP A 112 9.60 18.95 1.20
N ARG A 113 10.45 18.37 0.33
CA ARG A 113 11.54 17.46 0.70
C ARG A 113 12.69 18.15 1.43
N LYS A 114 12.89 19.45 1.20
CA LYS A 114 13.85 20.28 1.94
C LYS A 114 13.31 20.68 3.32
N ASP A 115 12.00 20.92 3.40
CA ASP A 115 11.33 21.30 4.64
C ASP A 115 11.19 20.11 5.60
N VAL A 116 10.80 18.94 5.09
CA VAL A 116 10.72 17.69 5.84
C VAL A 116 11.46 16.57 5.09
N PRO A 117 12.43 15.88 5.71
CA PRO A 117 13.09 14.74 5.09
C PRO A 117 12.10 13.64 4.70
N HIS A 118 12.23 13.14 3.47
CA HIS A 118 11.48 12.01 2.95
C HIS A 118 12.43 10.84 2.63
N HIS A 119 12.12 9.67 3.19
CA HIS A 119 12.84 8.41 2.97
C HIS A 119 12.14 7.57 1.90
N LEU A 120 12.91 6.73 1.23
CA LEU A 120 12.46 5.80 0.17
C LEU A 120 11.86 6.50 -1.06
N ILE A 121 12.31 7.72 -1.33
CA ILE A 121 12.04 8.46 -2.57
C ILE A 121 13.35 8.57 -3.35
N ASP A 122 13.30 8.39 -4.66
CA ASP A 122 14.48 8.52 -5.56
C ASP A 122 15.66 7.59 -5.21
N VAL A 123 15.38 6.42 -4.64
CA VAL A 123 16.41 5.45 -4.23
C VAL A 123 16.78 4.46 -5.33
N LEU A 124 15.98 4.34 -6.40
CA LEU A 124 16.22 3.43 -7.52
C LEU A 124 16.18 4.11 -8.89
N HIS A 125 16.96 3.60 -9.83
CA HIS A 125 16.78 3.88 -11.26
C HIS A 125 15.54 3.14 -11.80
N PRO A 126 14.81 3.68 -12.80
CA PRO A 126 13.56 3.07 -13.28
C PRO A 126 13.71 1.69 -13.92
N SER A 127 14.92 1.30 -14.32
CA SER A 127 15.20 -0.05 -14.84
C SER A 127 15.35 -1.09 -13.73
N GLU A 128 15.54 -0.67 -12.47
CA GLU A 128 15.73 -1.56 -11.33
C GLU A 128 14.39 -2.09 -10.81
N GLU A 129 14.43 -3.21 -10.11
CA GLU A 129 13.24 -3.80 -9.50
C GLU A 129 13.12 -3.46 -8.02
N TYR A 130 11.90 -3.14 -7.60
CA TYR A 130 11.55 -2.98 -6.20
C TYR A 130 10.40 -3.88 -5.80
N SER A 131 10.56 -4.57 -4.66
CA SER A 131 9.60 -5.55 -4.16
C SER A 131 9.08 -5.18 -2.77
N ALA A 132 7.89 -5.68 -2.41
CA ALA A 132 7.35 -5.51 -1.06
C ALA A 132 8.27 -6.05 0.05
N GLY A 133 9.11 -7.05 -0.27
CA GLY A 133 10.13 -7.54 0.66
C GLY A 133 11.25 -6.53 0.89
N GLN A 134 11.77 -5.88 -0.15
CA GLN A 134 12.76 -4.81 0.00
C GLN A 134 12.16 -3.62 0.73
N PHE A 135 10.96 -3.18 0.36
CA PHE A 135 10.26 -2.13 1.09
C PHE A 135 10.12 -2.44 2.58
N PHE A 136 9.76 -3.67 2.94
CA PHE A 136 9.64 -4.07 4.34
C PHE A 136 10.95 -3.84 5.10
N GLU A 137 12.08 -4.31 4.57
CA GLU A 137 13.39 -4.14 5.20
C GLU A 137 13.80 -2.66 5.28
N ASP A 138 13.68 -1.95 4.15
CA ASP A 138 14.10 -0.55 4.03
C ASP A 138 13.26 0.38 4.92
N ALA A 139 11.95 0.17 4.97
CA ALA A 139 11.04 0.95 5.81
C ALA A 139 11.27 0.67 7.30
N ARG A 140 11.45 -0.60 7.71
CA ARG A 140 11.77 -0.94 9.11
C ARG A 140 13.11 -0.36 9.54
N LYS A 141 14.12 -0.40 8.66
CA LYS A 141 15.43 0.22 8.89
C LYS A 141 15.34 1.74 9.04
N ALA A 142 14.60 2.41 8.16
CA ALA A 142 14.35 3.85 8.25
C ALA A 142 13.63 4.21 9.56
N THR A 143 12.56 3.49 9.92
CA THR A 143 11.84 3.69 11.17
C THR A 143 12.75 3.55 12.38
N LYS A 144 13.57 2.47 12.45
CA LYS A 144 14.51 2.28 13.55
C LYS A 144 15.49 3.45 13.69
N SER A 145 16.11 3.87 12.58
CA SER A 145 17.01 5.03 12.57
C SER A 145 16.33 6.33 13.00
N LEU A 146 15.06 6.53 12.64
CA LEU A 146 14.29 7.69 13.06
C LEU A 146 14.05 7.70 14.56
N LEU A 147 13.61 6.56 15.10
CA LEU A 147 13.34 6.39 16.52
C LEU A 147 14.62 6.58 17.37
N GLU A 148 15.76 6.04 16.91
CA GLU A 148 17.07 6.22 17.56
C GLU A 148 17.53 7.69 17.56
N ARG A 149 17.17 8.46 16.54
CA ARG A 149 17.43 9.91 16.43
C ARG A 149 16.41 10.77 17.19
N GLY A 150 15.44 10.16 17.89
CA GLY A 150 14.36 10.88 18.58
C GLY A 150 13.37 11.57 17.63
N ARG A 151 13.29 11.13 16.37
CA ARG A 151 12.36 11.64 15.35
C ARG A 151 11.11 10.79 15.30
N VAL A 152 9.97 11.43 15.00
CA VAL A 152 8.68 10.74 14.84
C VAL A 152 8.59 10.13 13.44
N PRO A 153 8.49 8.79 13.31
CA PRO A 153 8.34 8.16 12.00
C PRO A 153 6.91 8.28 11.50
N ILE A 154 6.74 8.88 10.32
CA ILE A 154 5.45 9.02 9.65
C ILE A 154 5.50 8.28 8.32
N LEU A 155 4.84 7.13 8.24
CA LEU A 155 4.69 6.42 6.97
C LEU A 155 3.52 7.01 6.19
N ALA A 156 3.74 7.40 4.94
CA ALA A 156 2.71 7.96 4.07
C ALA A 156 2.67 7.23 2.73
N GLY A 157 1.51 6.69 2.35
CA GLY A 157 1.37 5.99 1.08
C GLY A 157 0.04 5.27 0.91
N GLY A 158 -0.14 4.60 -0.23
CA GLY A 158 -1.40 3.90 -0.56
C GLY A 158 -1.22 2.43 -0.94
N THR A 159 -0.01 1.88 -0.75
CA THR A 159 0.33 0.54 -1.19
C THR A 159 -0.06 -0.49 -0.11
N GLY A 160 -1.22 -1.12 -0.26
CA GLY A 160 -1.82 -1.98 0.77
C GLY A 160 -0.90 -3.10 1.28
N LEU A 161 -0.27 -3.86 0.37
CA LEU A 161 0.64 -4.96 0.76
C LEU A 161 1.88 -4.46 1.50
N TYR A 162 2.43 -3.31 1.08
CA TYR A 162 3.59 -2.69 1.72
C TYR A 162 3.26 -2.37 3.17
N LEU A 163 2.16 -1.66 3.39
CA LEU A 163 1.72 -1.27 4.73
C LEU A 163 1.32 -2.49 5.58
N ARG A 164 0.65 -3.49 5.00
CA ARG A 164 0.32 -4.73 5.72
C ARG A 164 1.57 -5.45 6.21
N TRP A 165 2.58 -5.62 5.34
CA TRP A 165 3.83 -6.26 5.73
C TRP A 165 4.61 -5.42 6.71
N TYR A 166 4.63 -4.11 6.52
CA TYR A 166 5.25 -3.19 7.46
C TYR A 166 4.61 -3.25 8.84
N ILE A 167 3.30 -3.43 8.97
CA ILE A 167 2.64 -3.50 10.29
C ILE A 167 2.79 -4.90 10.89
N TYR A 168 2.42 -5.94 10.14
CA TYR A 168 2.22 -7.29 10.68
C TYR A 168 3.37 -8.26 10.41
N GLY A 169 4.38 -7.84 9.65
CA GLY A 169 5.47 -8.71 9.19
C GLY A 169 5.24 -9.26 7.78
N LYS A 170 6.34 -9.59 7.11
CA LYS A 170 6.31 -10.30 5.83
C LYS A 170 6.29 -11.83 6.04
N PRO A 171 5.65 -12.61 5.16
CA PRO A 171 5.78 -14.06 5.17
C PRO A 171 7.25 -14.50 5.06
N ASP A 172 7.62 -15.58 5.74
CA ASP A 172 8.97 -16.16 5.68
C ASP A 172 9.14 -17.06 4.45
N VAL A 173 8.90 -16.47 3.27
CA VAL A 173 8.99 -17.16 1.99
C VAL A 173 10.35 -16.84 1.36
N PRO A 174 11.12 -17.87 0.92
CA PRO A 174 12.42 -17.63 0.31
C PRO A 174 12.31 -16.81 -0.98
N LYS A 175 13.33 -15.96 -1.20
CA LYS A 175 13.51 -15.27 -2.47
C LYS A 175 14.16 -16.26 -3.45
N ALA A 176 13.58 -16.39 -4.64
CA ALA A 176 14.17 -17.22 -5.68
C ALA A 176 15.52 -16.62 -6.13
N SER A 177 16.48 -17.48 -6.44
CA SER A 177 17.71 -17.07 -7.13
C SER A 177 17.37 -16.59 -8.54
N LEU A 178 18.28 -15.81 -9.15
CA LEU A 178 18.11 -15.34 -10.53
C LEU A 178 18.00 -16.52 -11.51
N GLU A 179 18.76 -17.59 -11.25
CA GLU A 179 18.72 -18.83 -12.02
C GLU A 179 17.33 -19.49 -11.98
N VAL A 180 16.80 -19.73 -10.77
CA VAL A 180 15.46 -20.31 -10.60
C VAL A 180 14.37 -19.42 -11.22
N ALA A 181 14.45 -18.10 -11.03
CA ALA A 181 13.49 -17.18 -11.62
C ALA A 181 13.54 -17.19 -13.15
N SER A 182 14.73 -17.31 -13.73
CA SER A 182 14.94 -17.43 -15.18
C SER A 182 14.38 -18.73 -15.73
N GLU A 183 14.71 -19.87 -15.10
CA GLU A 183 14.22 -21.19 -15.49
C GLU A 183 12.69 -21.25 -15.46
N VAL A 184 12.08 -20.84 -14.34
CA VAL A 184 10.62 -20.80 -14.18
C VAL A 184 9.97 -19.88 -15.23
N SER A 185 10.59 -18.74 -15.52
CA SER A 185 10.08 -17.83 -16.55
C SER A 185 10.13 -18.48 -17.92
N SER A 186 11.23 -19.14 -18.30
CA SER A 186 11.34 -19.87 -19.57
C SER A 186 10.34 -21.04 -19.66
N GLU A 187 10.15 -21.80 -18.58
CA GLU A 187 9.19 -22.91 -18.52
C GLU A 187 7.75 -22.45 -18.73
N LEU A 188 7.36 -21.31 -18.15
CA LEU A 188 5.99 -20.81 -18.25
C LEU A 188 5.74 -19.97 -19.52
N LEU A 189 6.79 -19.36 -20.09
CA LEU A 189 6.69 -18.54 -21.30
C LEU A 189 6.12 -19.32 -22.49
N ARG A 190 6.41 -20.61 -22.59
CA ARG A 190 5.84 -21.47 -23.66
C ARG A 190 4.31 -21.55 -23.60
N PHE A 191 3.75 -21.65 -22.38
CA PHE A 191 2.32 -21.71 -22.19
C PHE A 191 1.69 -20.33 -22.39
N GLU A 192 2.34 -19.28 -21.88
CA GLU A 192 1.87 -17.90 -22.00
C GLU A 192 1.76 -17.45 -23.46
N ARG A 193 2.77 -17.71 -24.28
CA ARG A 193 2.78 -17.37 -25.72
C ARG A 193 1.69 -18.08 -26.52
N ASN A 194 1.35 -19.30 -26.13
CA ASN A 194 0.34 -20.11 -26.81
C ASN A 194 -1.07 -19.93 -26.22
N GLY A 195 -1.23 -19.09 -25.18
CA GLY A 195 -2.51 -18.90 -24.49
C GLY A 195 -2.99 -20.15 -23.72
N GLN A 196 -2.08 -21.05 -23.35
CA GLN A 196 -2.38 -22.34 -22.70
C GLN A 196 -2.47 -22.19 -21.17
N TRP A 197 -3.42 -21.39 -20.69
CA TRP A 197 -3.60 -21.13 -19.26
C TRP A 197 -3.85 -22.40 -18.44
N ASP A 198 -4.81 -23.24 -18.87
CA ASP A 198 -5.21 -24.43 -18.10
C ASP A 198 -4.07 -25.46 -17.99
N ASP A 199 -3.26 -25.62 -19.05
CA ASP A 199 -2.08 -26.48 -19.03
C ASP A 199 -1.01 -25.95 -18.07
N ALA A 200 -0.80 -24.63 -18.03
CA ALA A 200 0.12 -24.02 -17.08
C ALA A 200 -0.35 -24.16 -15.63
N VAL A 201 -1.65 -24.02 -15.37
CA VAL A 201 -2.24 -24.30 -14.06
C VAL A 201 -1.99 -25.75 -13.68
N LYS A 202 -2.28 -26.70 -14.57
CA LYS A 202 -2.02 -28.13 -14.33
C LYS A 202 -0.55 -28.39 -14.02
N TYR A 203 0.36 -27.78 -14.77
CA TYR A 203 1.81 -27.89 -14.56
C TYR A 203 2.23 -27.43 -13.15
N VAL A 204 1.74 -26.28 -12.67
CA VAL A 204 2.05 -25.78 -11.32
C VAL A 204 1.39 -26.63 -10.22
N VAL A 205 0.19 -27.18 -10.48
CA VAL A 205 -0.45 -28.12 -9.55
C VAL A 205 0.37 -29.40 -9.41
N GLU A 206 0.84 -29.97 -10.54
CA GLU A 206 1.70 -31.15 -10.55
C GLU A 206 3.05 -30.90 -9.89
N ALA A 207 3.56 -29.66 -9.96
CA ALA A 207 4.77 -29.25 -9.24
C ALA A 207 4.57 -29.15 -7.71
N GLY A 208 3.32 -29.09 -7.22
CA GLY A 208 3.02 -29.19 -5.78
C GLY A 208 2.12 -28.11 -5.19
N ASP A 209 1.60 -27.14 -5.98
CA ASP A 209 0.65 -26.13 -5.48
C ASP A 209 -0.78 -26.37 -6.01
N PRO A 210 -1.64 -27.08 -5.26
CA PRO A 210 -3.04 -27.29 -5.65
C PRO A 210 -3.87 -25.99 -5.69
N ARG A 211 -3.44 -24.91 -5.01
CA ARG A 211 -4.16 -23.63 -5.01
C ARG A 211 -4.06 -22.90 -6.35
N ALA A 212 -3.14 -23.28 -7.23
CA ALA A 212 -3.03 -22.71 -8.57
C ALA A 212 -4.35 -22.75 -9.37
N ARG A 213 -5.22 -23.75 -9.10
CA ARG A 213 -6.58 -23.86 -9.68
C ARG A 213 -7.52 -22.69 -9.33
N THR A 214 -7.22 -21.97 -8.25
CA THR A 214 -8.04 -20.86 -7.76
C THR A 214 -7.53 -19.50 -8.24
N PHE A 215 -6.41 -19.47 -8.96
CA PHE A 215 -5.85 -18.22 -9.44
C PHE A 215 -6.77 -17.61 -10.51
N PRO A 216 -6.94 -16.27 -10.51
CA PRO A 216 -7.66 -15.61 -11.59
C PRO A 216 -7.07 -15.97 -12.95
N TYR A 217 -7.93 -16.14 -13.94
CA TYR A 217 -7.53 -16.48 -15.31
C TYR A 217 -6.44 -15.52 -15.83
N ASN A 218 -5.45 -16.07 -16.53
CA ASN A 218 -4.28 -15.35 -17.06
C ASN A 218 -3.42 -14.62 -16.02
N ASN A 219 -3.51 -14.96 -14.73
CA ASN A 219 -2.59 -14.46 -13.73
C ASN A 219 -1.25 -15.23 -13.75
N TRP A 220 -0.50 -15.08 -14.85
CA TRP A 220 0.80 -15.73 -15.09
C TRP A 220 1.84 -15.39 -14.02
N TYR A 221 1.70 -14.22 -13.40
CA TYR A 221 2.53 -13.81 -12.28
C TYR A 221 2.37 -14.73 -11.07
N ARG A 222 1.13 -15.07 -10.66
CA ARG A 222 0.91 -15.97 -9.52
C ARG A 222 1.38 -17.39 -9.78
N LEU A 223 1.22 -17.87 -11.02
CA LEU A 223 1.76 -19.17 -11.43
C LEU A 223 3.30 -19.19 -11.34
N ARG A 224 3.96 -18.19 -11.95
CA ARG A 224 5.43 -18.03 -11.86
C ARG A 224 5.88 -17.98 -10.42
N ARG A 225 5.27 -17.13 -9.58
CA ARG A 225 5.68 -16.98 -8.19
C ARG A 225 5.48 -18.26 -7.38
N SER A 226 4.39 -19.00 -7.61
CA SER A 226 4.17 -20.27 -6.94
C SER A 226 5.25 -21.30 -7.31
N LEU A 227 5.54 -21.43 -8.60
CA LEU A 227 6.55 -22.36 -9.09
C LEU A 227 7.96 -21.96 -8.61
N GLU A 228 8.31 -20.68 -8.62
CA GLU A 228 9.55 -20.17 -8.02
C GLU A 228 9.73 -20.60 -6.56
N ILE A 229 8.66 -20.50 -5.75
CA ILE A 229 8.69 -20.87 -4.34
C ILE A 229 8.89 -22.37 -4.18
N ILE A 230 8.16 -23.19 -4.95
CA ILE A 230 8.33 -24.64 -4.97
C ILE A 230 9.77 -25.02 -5.33
N ARG A 231 10.32 -24.44 -6.41
CA ARG A 231 11.69 -24.74 -6.86
C ARG A 231 12.75 -24.30 -5.85
N SER A 232 12.51 -23.17 -5.16
CA SER A 232 13.46 -22.63 -4.18
C SER A 232 13.43 -23.36 -2.83
N SER A 233 12.32 -24.01 -2.48
CA SER A 233 12.10 -24.52 -1.11
C SER A 233 11.63 -25.97 -1.01
N GLY A 234 11.25 -26.58 -2.13
CA GLY A 234 10.56 -27.88 -2.17
C GLY A 234 9.12 -27.86 -1.67
N SER A 235 8.59 -26.71 -1.23
CA SER A 235 7.25 -26.59 -0.63
C SER A 235 6.39 -25.53 -1.34
N PRO A 236 5.06 -25.71 -1.41
CA PRO A 236 4.18 -24.72 -2.01
C PRO A 236 4.07 -23.45 -1.15
N PRO A 237 3.62 -22.31 -1.71
CA PRO A 237 3.44 -21.07 -0.96
C PRO A 237 2.58 -21.19 0.29
N SER A 238 1.61 -22.12 0.30
CA SER A 238 0.72 -22.38 1.43
C SER A 238 1.38 -23.07 2.62
N ALA A 239 2.60 -23.61 2.47
CA ALA A 239 3.34 -24.23 3.55
C ALA A 239 4.02 -23.20 4.48
N PHE A 240 4.14 -21.95 4.03
CA PHE A 240 4.79 -20.88 4.78
C PHE A 240 3.78 -20.13 5.64
N GLN A 241 4.16 -19.84 6.89
CA GLN A 241 3.34 -19.08 7.80
C GLN A 241 3.16 -17.64 7.30
N ILE A 242 1.91 -17.21 7.23
CA ILE A 242 1.56 -15.82 6.94
C ILE A 242 1.28 -15.16 8.29
N PRO A 243 2.05 -14.12 8.69
CA PRO A 243 1.87 -13.48 9.99
C PRO A 243 0.44 -12.97 10.21
N TYR A 244 -0.24 -12.60 9.14
CA TYR A 244 -1.59 -12.04 9.16
C TYR A 244 -2.70 -13.01 8.69
N ASP A 245 -2.48 -14.33 8.71
CA ASP A 245 -3.58 -15.30 8.49
C ASP A 245 -4.45 -15.51 9.74
N SER A 246 -3.93 -15.18 10.94
CA SER A 246 -4.65 -15.24 12.22
C SER A 246 -5.77 -14.18 12.35
N PHE A 247 -5.95 -13.30 11.38
CA PHE A 247 -7.06 -12.32 11.33
C PHE A 247 -8.43 -12.98 11.15
N ARG A 248 -8.48 -14.28 10.86
CA ARG A 248 -9.71 -15.08 10.90
C ARG A 248 -10.06 -15.59 12.30
N GLU A 249 -9.14 -15.51 13.25
CA GLU A 249 -9.30 -15.98 14.63
C GLU A 249 -8.68 -14.94 15.59
N ASP A 250 -9.41 -13.87 15.93
CA ASP A 250 -9.23 -12.94 17.09
C ASP A 250 -7.82 -12.85 17.73
N ASN A 251 -6.74 -12.74 16.94
CA ASN A 251 -5.35 -12.71 17.42
C ASN A 251 -4.52 -11.61 16.73
N GLU A 252 -5.11 -10.43 16.49
CA GLU A 252 -4.35 -9.23 16.07
C GLU A 252 -3.21 -8.89 17.06
N GLU A 253 -3.37 -9.28 18.33
CA GLU A 253 -2.44 -8.97 19.42
C GLU A 253 -1.08 -9.71 19.36
N ARG A 254 -0.95 -10.85 18.67
CA ARG A 254 0.24 -11.70 18.86
C ARG A 254 1.50 -11.18 18.16
N HIS A 255 1.38 -10.44 17.06
CA HIS A 255 2.56 -10.02 16.26
C HIS A 255 2.96 -8.56 16.45
N THR A 256 2.04 -7.68 16.85
CA THR A 256 2.39 -6.32 17.27
C THR A 256 3.15 -6.31 18.61
N LYS A 257 3.04 -7.37 19.41
CA LYS A 257 3.73 -7.49 20.72
C LYS A 257 5.25 -7.55 20.61
N GLU A 258 5.83 -7.98 19.48
CA GLU A 258 7.29 -8.06 19.29
C GLU A 258 7.95 -6.72 18.93
N LEU A 259 7.18 -5.70 18.57
CA LEU A 259 7.72 -4.39 18.20
C LEU A 259 7.87 -3.47 19.42
N ASP A 260 8.95 -2.70 19.45
CA ASP A 260 9.23 -1.68 20.48
C ASP A 260 8.37 -0.40 20.31
N TYR A 261 7.46 -0.40 19.34
CA TYR A 261 6.59 0.73 19.01
C TYR A 261 5.18 0.30 18.60
N ASP A 262 4.22 1.19 18.85
CA ASP A 262 2.82 1.05 18.49
C ASP A 262 2.47 1.87 17.24
N PHE A 263 1.35 1.53 16.60
CA PHE A 263 0.90 2.18 15.37
C PHE A 263 -0.33 3.07 15.57
N ILE A 264 -0.27 4.28 15.03
CA ILE A 264 -1.45 5.13 14.79
C ILE A 264 -1.78 5.07 13.30
N CYS A 265 -2.76 4.26 12.93
CA CYS A 265 -3.13 4.01 11.54
C CYS A 265 -4.36 4.84 11.13
N ILE A 266 -4.15 5.78 10.22
CA ILE A 266 -5.18 6.67 9.67
C ILE A 266 -5.44 6.34 8.22
N PHE A 267 -6.70 6.25 7.82
CA PHE A 267 -7.13 6.13 6.43
C PHE A 267 -7.94 7.37 6.03
N LEU A 268 -7.30 8.28 5.30
CA LEU A 268 -7.87 9.53 4.84
C LEU A 268 -8.59 9.32 3.50
N SER A 269 -9.88 9.67 3.41
CA SER A 269 -10.66 9.54 2.18
C SER A 269 -11.78 10.56 2.11
N SER A 270 -12.25 10.88 0.90
CA SER A 270 -13.45 11.70 0.66
C SER A 270 -14.60 10.84 0.15
N PRO A 271 -15.84 11.37 0.10
CA PRO A 271 -16.95 10.78 -0.66
C PRO A 271 -16.52 10.38 -2.08
N ARG A 272 -16.98 9.21 -2.53
CA ARG A 272 -16.38 8.54 -3.69
C ARG A 272 -16.52 9.31 -5.00
N ILE A 273 -17.61 10.05 -5.17
CA ILE A 273 -17.83 10.92 -6.35
C ILE A 273 -16.83 12.08 -6.36
N GLU A 274 -16.60 12.71 -5.21
CA GLU A 274 -15.63 13.80 -5.07
C GLU A 274 -14.21 13.31 -5.30
N LEU A 275 -13.87 12.13 -4.76
CA LEU A 275 -12.61 11.46 -5.01
C LEU A 275 -12.40 11.17 -6.51
N TYR A 276 -13.43 10.73 -7.23
CA TYR A 276 -13.30 10.51 -8.67
C TYR A 276 -13.11 11.81 -9.44
N ARG A 277 -13.80 12.89 -9.05
CA ARG A 277 -13.60 14.22 -9.65
C ARG A 277 -12.18 14.74 -9.42
N SER A 278 -11.62 14.57 -8.22
CA SER A 278 -10.25 15.01 -7.91
C SER A 278 -9.21 14.17 -8.65
N ILE A 279 -9.43 12.86 -8.79
CA ILE A 279 -8.59 11.97 -9.60
C ILE A 279 -8.61 12.39 -11.07
N ASP A 280 -9.79 12.65 -11.62
CA ASP A 280 -9.95 12.99 -13.03
C ASP A 280 -9.25 14.31 -13.36
N LEU A 281 -9.47 15.35 -12.54
CA LEU A 281 -8.79 16.63 -12.66
C LEU A 281 -7.27 16.48 -12.56
N ARG A 282 -6.78 15.69 -11.59
CA ARG A 282 -5.34 15.46 -11.43
C ARG A 282 -4.71 14.78 -12.64
N CYS A 283 -5.43 13.88 -13.31
CA CYS A 283 -4.94 13.28 -14.56
C CYS A 283 -4.80 14.33 -15.66
N GLU A 284 -5.71 15.31 -15.71
CA GLU A 284 -5.60 16.44 -16.63
C GLU A 284 -4.43 17.36 -16.26
N GLU A 285 -4.26 17.70 -14.98
CA GLU A 285 -3.16 18.55 -14.49
C GLU A 285 -1.78 17.94 -14.82
N MET A 286 -1.63 16.62 -14.71
CA MET A 286 -0.39 15.90 -15.08
C MET A 286 -0.05 15.99 -16.58
N LEU A 287 -1.04 16.30 -17.42
CA LEU A 287 -0.93 16.37 -18.88
C LEU A 287 -0.96 17.80 -19.42
N MET A 288 -1.31 18.79 -18.59
CA MET A 288 -1.48 20.17 -19.02
C MET A 288 -0.16 20.78 -19.50
N GLU A 289 0.93 20.46 -18.82
CA GLU A 289 2.26 20.99 -19.13
C GLU A 289 3.04 20.04 -20.03
N THR A 290 3.86 20.63 -20.91
CA THR A 290 4.74 19.86 -21.81
C THR A 290 5.84 19.13 -21.03
N GLU A 291 6.34 19.71 -19.94
CA GLU A 291 7.22 19.06 -18.95
C GLU A 291 6.44 18.20 -17.93
N GLY A 292 5.26 17.71 -18.32
CA GLY A 292 4.41 16.83 -17.50
C GLY A 292 4.75 15.34 -17.65
N ILE A 293 3.75 14.49 -17.36
CA ILE A 293 3.93 13.02 -17.37
C ILE A 293 4.34 12.46 -18.73
N LEU A 294 3.98 13.13 -19.84
CA LEU A 294 4.40 12.72 -21.19
C LEU A 294 5.90 12.85 -21.38
N SER A 295 6.53 13.88 -20.81
CA SER A 295 7.99 14.03 -20.86
C SER A 295 8.70 12.91 -20.08
N GLU A 296 8.23 12.58 -18.88
CA GLU A 296 8.76 11.47 -18.09
C GLU A 296 8.57 10.12 -18.80
N ALA A 297 7.39 9.89 -19.40
CA ALA A 297 7.11 8.68 -20.17
C ALA A 297 7.95 8.59 -21.45
N SER A 298 8.20 9.72 -22.12
CA SER A 298 9.09 9.79 -23.27
C SER A 298 10.51 9.42 -22.90
N TRP A 299 11.03 9.98 -21.80
CA TRP A 299 12.34 9.63 -21.26
C TRP A 299 12.48 8.13 -20.96
N LEU A 300 11.45 7.50 -20.36
CA LEU A 300 11.44 6.05 -20.13
C LEU A 300 11.60 5.26 -21.45
N LEU A 301 10.93 5.68 -22.51
CA LEU A 301 11.07 5.07 -23.84
C LEU A 301 12.48 5.29 -24.42
N ASP A 302 13.05 6.48 -24.24
CA ASP A 302 14.35 6.86 -24.79
C ASP A 302 15.50 6.10 -24.14
N ILE A 303 15.38 5.73 -22.87
CA ILE A 303 16.34 4.84 -22.17
C ILE A 303 16.09 3.35 -22.47
N GLY A 304 15.20 3.03 -23.41
CA GLY A 304 14.95 1.67 -23.89
C GLY A 304 13.98 0.85 -23.05
N LEU A 305 13.24 1.47 -22.12
CA LEU A 305 12.19 0.79 -21.38
C LEU A 305 10.88 0.82 -22.17
N LEU A 306 10.19 -0.32 -22.22
CA LEU A 306 8.90 -0.48 -22.87
C LEU A 306 7.76 -0.57 -21.84
N PRO A 307 6.51 -0.26 -22.24
CA PRO A 307 5.35 -0.48 -21.39
C PRO A 307 5.33 -1.91 -20.84
N ASN A 308 4.89 -2.05 -19.60
CA ASN A 308 4.70 -3.34 -18.94
C ASN A 308 5.97 -4.17 -18.61
N MET A 309 7.20 -3.69 -18.91
CA MET A 309 8.44 -4.40 -18.59
C MET A 309 8.67 -4.62 -17.09
N ASN A 310 8.52 -3.59 -16.27
CA ASN A 310 8.84 -3.66 -14.85
C ASN A 310 7.82 -2.86 -14.01
N SER A 311 8.11 -2.64 -12.73
CA SER A 311 7.18 -1.92 -11.84
C SER A 311 6.99 -0.46 -12.25
N ALA A 312 8.07 0.21 -12.67
CA ALA A 312 8.05 1.61 -13.09
C ALA A 312 7.18 1.78 -14.34
N THR A 313 7.38 0.97 -15.38
CA THR A 313 6.62 1.08 -16.65
C THR A 313 5.23 0.48 -16.61
N ARG A 314 4.86 -0.24 -15.53
CA ARG A 314 3.47 -0.67 -15.24
C ARG A 314 2.69 0.33 -14.41
N ALA A 315 3.35 1.34 -13.85
CA ALA A 315 2.70 2.34 -13.03
C ALA A 315 1.60 3.07 -13.83
N ILE A 316 0.49 3.33 -13.16
CA ILE A 316 -0.67 4.00 -13.76
C ILE A 316 -0.26 5.43 -14.14
N GLY A 317 -0.67 5.88 -15.32
CA GLY A 317 -0.20 7.11 -15.94
C GLY A 317 0.95 6.83 -16.88
N TYR A 318 2.07 6.29 -16.36
CA TYR A 318 3.25 5.98 -17.18
C TYR A 318 2.94 4.95 -18.25
N ARG A 319 2.28 3.83 -17.91
CA ARG A 319 1.95 2.80 -18.91
C ARG A 319 1.11 3.38 -20.05
N GLN A 320 0.03 4.09 -19.70
CA GLN A 320 -0.88 4.68 -20.69
C GLN A 320 -0.16 5.72 -21.54
N ALA A 321 0.68 6.56 -20.92
CA ALA A 321 1.45 7.59 -21.62
C ALA A 321 2.48 6.96 -22.57
N MET A 322 3.21 5.93 -22.14
CA MET A 322 4.17 5.22 -22.98
C MET A 322 3.49 4.50 -24.16
N GLU A 323 2.36 3.84 -23.92
CA GLU A 323 1.55 3.20 -24.98
C GLU A 323 1.07 4.24 -26.02
N TYR A 324 0.59 5.39 -25.54
CA TYR A 324 0.18 6.50 -26.41
C TYR A 324 1.36 7.06 -27.24
N LEU A 325 2.50 7.36 -26.60
CA LEU A 325 3.66 7.92 -27.28
C LEU A 325 4.28 6.95 -28.28
N LEU A 326 4.33 5.65 -27.99
CA LEU A 326 4.78 4.64 -28.95
C LEU A 326 3.91 4.65 -30.22
N SER A 327 2.59 4.68 -30.05
CA SER A 327 1.66 4.80 -31.18
C SER A 327 1.87 6.09 -31.98
N CYS A 328 2.20 7.20 -31.31
CA CYS A 328 2.55 8.44 -31.99
C CYS A 328 3.88 8.34 -32.75
N ARG A 329 4.90 7.68 -32.21
CA ARG A 329 6.20 7.44 -32.87
C ARG A 329 6.04 6.63 -34.15
N GLU A 330 5.21 5.58 -34.11
CA GLU A 330 4.87 4.76 -35.28
C GLU A 330 4.23 5.59 -36.42
N GLU A 331 3.57 6.69 -36.09
CA GLU A 331 2.95 7.62 -37.05
C GLU A 331 3.79 8.86 -37.35
N GLY A 332 5.09 8.84 -37.01
CA GLY A 332 6.00 9.95 -37.25
C GLY A 332 5.70 11.18 -36.39
N GLY A 333 5.36 10.96 -35.12
CA GLY A 333 5.05 12.01 -34.14
C GLY A 333 3.65 12.60 -34.26
N ARG A 334 2.72 11.95 -34.96
CA ARG A 334 1.38 12.50 -35.19
C ARG A 334 0.35 11.94 -34.21
N SER A 335 -0.61 12.79 -33.81
CA SER A 335 -1.80 12.40 -33.06
C SER A 335 -2.93 13.39 -33.37
N SER A 336 -4.17 12.98 -33.10
CA SER A 336 -5.35 13.85 -33.16
C SER A 336 -5.88 14.16 -31.75
N PRO A 337 -6.73 15.20 -31.58
CA PRO A 337 -7.41 15.46 -30.31
C PRO A 337 -8.21 14.25 -29.80
N GLU A 338 -8.90 13.53 -30.70
CA GLU A 338 -9.73 12.38 -30.33
C GLU A 338 -8.89 11.25 -29.74
N ARG A 339 -7.70 10.98 -30.30
CA ARG A 339 -6.79 9.96 -29.77
C ARG A 339 -6.19 10.36 -28.43
N PHE A 340 -5.81 11.63 -28.28
CA PHE A 340 -5.33 12.16 -27.01
C PHE A 340 -6.42 12.06 -25.93
N LEU A 341 -7.66 12.46 -26.24
CA LEU A 341 -8.79 12.37 -25.31
C LEU A 341 -9.16 10.92 -24.96
N ALA A 342 -9.01 9.98 -25.91
CA ALA A 342 -9.18 8.55 -25.63
C ALA A 342 -8.10 8.01 -24.68
N PHE A 343 -6.84 8.43 -24.86
CA PHE A 343 -5.75 8.14 -23.92
C PHE A 343 -6.04 8.70 -22.53
N LEU A 344 -6.41 9.98 -22.42
CA LEU A 344 -6.76 10.64 -21.16
C LEU A 344 -7.91 9.91 -20.46
N PHE A 345 -8.94 9.49 -21.20
CA PHE A 345 -10.06 8.72 -20.66
C PHE A 345 -9.61 7.39 -20.04
N GLU A 346 -8.74 6.63 -20.71
CA GLU A 346 -8.22 5.37 -20.17
C GLU A 346 -7.28 5.58 -18.98
N PHE A 347 -6.50 6.67 -18.97
CA PHE A 347 -5.70 7.06 -17.82
C PHE A 347 -6.60 7.36 -16.60
N GLN A 348 -7.59 8.24 -16.74
CA GLN A 348 -8.55 8.56 -15.68
C GLN A 348 -9.27 7.30 -15.16
N LYS A 349 -9.74 6.44 -16.06
CA LYS A 349 -10.40 5.17 -15.72
C LYS A 349 -9.48 4.23 -14.95
N ALA A 350 -8.23 4.09 -15.36
CA ALA A 350 -7.24 3.27 -14.65
C ALA A 350 -6.97 3.82 -13.23
N SER A 351 -6.82 5.13 -13.08
CA SER A 351 -6.62 5.81 -11.80
C SER A 351 -7.81 5.63 -10.85
N ARG A 352 -9.05 5.77 -11.33
CA ARG A 352 -10.27 5.51 -10.54
C ARG A 352 -10.38 4.04 -10.13
N ASN A 353 -10.04 3.11 -11.02
CA ASN A 353 -10.04 1.68 -10.71
C ASN A 353 -9.01 1.34 -9.62
N PHE A 354 -7.85 2.00 -9.63
CA PHE A 354 -6.86 1.84 -8.57
C PHE A 354 -7.34 2.38 -7.23
N ALA A 355 -7.92 3.59 -7.20
CA ALA A 355 -8.52 4.14 -5.98
C ALA A 355 -9.62 3.21 -5.42
N LYS A 356 -10.47 2.63 -6.29
CA LYS A 356 -11.45 1.61 -5.90
C LYS A 356 -10.77 0.39 -5.25
N ARG A 357 -9.69 -0.13 -5.84
CA ARG A 357 -8.94 -1.27 -5.27
C ARG A 357 -8.35 -0.93 -3.90
N GLN A 358 -7.81 0.29 -3.73
CA GLN A 358 -7.31 0.76 -2.43
C GLN A 358 -8.44 0.79 -1.39
N LEU A 359 -9.59 1.40 -1.72
CA LEU A 359 -10.76 1.41 -0.84
C LEU A 359 -11.20 -0.01 -0.46
N THR A 360 -11.28 -0.93 -1.43
CA THR A 360 -11.63 -2.34 -1.16
C THR A 360 -10.62 -3.03 -0.26
N TRP A 361 -9.32 -2.79 -0.43
CA TRP A 361 -8.27 -3.36 0.40
C TRP A 361 -8.41 -2.91 1.86
N PHE A 362 -8.41 -1.60 2.09
CA PHE A 362 -8.36 -1.03 3.44
C PHE A 362 -9.68 -1.15 4.21
N ARG A 363 -10.80 -1.48 3.55
CA ARG A 363 -12.05 -1.80 4.25
C ARG A 363 -11.90 -3.01 5.17
N ASN A 364 -11.04 -3.95 4.78
CA ASN A 364 -10.78 -5.19 5.52
C ASN A 364 -9.58 -5.07 6.48
N GLU A 365 -9.05 -3.86 6.69
CA GLU A 365 -7.93 -3.60 7.61
C GLU A 365 -8.48 -2.90 8.86
N ALA A 366 -8.70 -3.65 9.94
CA ALA A 366 -9.36 -3.14 11.15
C ALA A 366 -8.53 -2.08 11.89
N ILE A 367 -7.20 -2.15 11.81
CA ILE A 367 -6.28 -1.21 12.45
C ILE A 367 -6.46 0.24 11.98
N TYR A 368 -7.01 0.45 10.78
CA TYR A 368 -7.14 1.79 10.20
C TYR A 368 -8.39 2.52 10.67
N ARG A 369 -8.17 3.74 11.18
CA ARG A 369 -9.22 4.69 11.53
C ARG A 369 -9.55 5.59 10.33
N TRP A 370 -10.79 5.51 9.85
CA TRP A 370 -11.24 6.19 8.64
C TRP A 370 -11.63 7.64 8.93
N ILE A 371 -10.95 8.58 8.29
CA ILE A 371 -11.15 10.03 8.43
C ILE A 371 -11.65 10.64 7.13
N ASP A 372 -12.65 11.50 7.24
CA ASP A 372 -13.24 12.21 6.10
C ASP A 372 -12.39 13.45 5.75
N ALA A 373 -11.77 13.39 4.58
CA ALA A 373 -10.88 14.40 4.06
C ALA A 373 -11.59 15.66 3.54
N SER A 374 -12.94 15.67 3.52
CA SER A 374 -13.72 16.87 3.19
C SER A 374 -13.74 17.90 4.33
N HIS A 375 -13.35 17.51 5.54
CA HIS A 375 -13.21 18.43 6.67
C HIS A 375 -11.95 19.30 6.56
N PRO A 376 -11.92 20.46 7.25
CA PRO A 376 -10.73 21.31 7.30
C PRO A 376 -9.50 20.52 7.75
N MET A 377 -8.41 20.63 6.99
CA MET A 377 -7.14 19.93 7.25
C MET A 377 -6.66 20.12 8.69
N GLU A 378 -6.86 21.32 9.26
CA GLU A 378 -6.48 21.65 10.63
C GLU A 378 -7.15 20.72 11.66
N ALA A 379 -8.43 20.43 11.51
CA ALA A 379 -9.16 19.56 12.44
C ALA A 379 -8.64 18.12 12.39
N VAL A 380 -8.24 17.65 11.19
CA VAL A 380 -7.62 16.32 11.02
C VAL A 380 -6.21 16.30 11.63
N LEU A 381 -5.43 17.36 11.43
CA LEU A 381 -4.10 17.52 12.01
C LEU A 381 -4.14 17.50 13.53
N ASP A 382 -5.02 18.30 14.13
CA ASP A 382 -5.18 18.39 15.59
C ASP A 382 -5.58 17.05 16.18
N PHE A 383 -6.51 16.33 15.53
CA PHE A 383 -6.90 15.00 15.98
C PHE A 383 -5.71 14.04 16.01
N VAL A 384 -4.93 13.94 14.92
CA VAL A 384 -3.79 13.01 14.85
C VAL A 384 -2.65 13.44 15.78
N TYR A 385 -2.41 14.75 15.88
CA TYR A 385 -1.42 15.31 16.80
C TYR A 385 -1.75 14.99 18.26
N ASN A 386 -3.00 15.17 18.67
CA ASN A 386 -3.46 14.84 20.02
C ASN A 386 -3.39 13.33 20.28
N ALA A 387 -3.81 12.50 19.32
CA ALA A 387 -3.69 11.03 19.41
C ALA A 387 -2.24 10.55 19.58
N TYR A 388 -1.28 11.24 18.97
CA TYR A 388 0.14 10.93 19.16
C TYR A 388 0.61 11.21 20.60
N HIS A 389 0.13 12.29 21.22
CA HIS A 389 0.49 12.67 22.59
C HIS A 389 -0.33 11.96 23.67
N ASP A 390 -1.46 11.35 23.30
CA ASP A 390 -2.31 10.63 24.24
C ASP A 390 -1.67 9.31 24.68
N ASP A 391 -1.32 9.22 25.96
CA ASP A 391 -0.68 8.06 26.56
C ASP A 391 -1.68 7.09 27.20
N GLY A 392 -2.99 7.36 27.08
CA GLY A 392 -4.04 6.69 27.84
C GLY A 392 -4.22 5.18 27.58
N GLY A 393 -3.57 4.60 26.56
CA GLY A 393 -3.75 3.19 26.20
C GLY A 393 -5.19 2.84 25.76
N GLU A 394 -6.08 3.82 25.69
CA GLU A 394 -7.44 3.68 25.21
C GLU A 394 -7.45 3.54 23.68
N GLU A 395 -8.46 2.85 23.16
CA GLU A 395 -8.64 2.67 21.74
C GLU A 395 -8.79 4.03 21.05
N LEU A 396 -8.03 4.29 19.97
CA LEU A 396 -8.15 5.54 19.22
C LEU A 396 -9.54 5.69 18.58
N VAL A 397 -10.39 6.54 19.16
CA VAL A 397 -11.74 6.83 18.67
C VAL A 397 -11.73 8.10 17.82
N VAL A 398 -12.15 7.99 16.56
CA VAL A 398 -12.34 9.15 15.67
C VAL A 398 -13.60 9.91 16.09
N PRO A 399 -13.54 11.25 16.30
CA PRO A 399 -14.72 12.05 16.56
C PRO A 399 -15.78 11.87 15.46
N ARG A 400 -17.06 11.83 15.83
CA ARG A 400 -18.17 11.68 14.85
C ARG A 400 -18.11 12.70 13.72
N ALA A 401 -17.62 13.90 14.01
CA ALA A 401 -17.48 14.99 13.04
C ALA A 401 -16.35 14.77 12.02
N LEU A 402 -15.42 13.84 12.24
CA LEU A 402 -14.33 13.53 11.31
C LEU A 402 -14.47 12.12 10.71
N GLN A 403 -15.49 11.36 11.11
CA GLN A 403 -15.61 9.95 10.79
C GLN A 403 -16.04 9.75 9.33
N MET A 404 -15.25 8.99 8.58
CA MET A 404 -15.62 8.57 7.22
C MET A 404 -16.37 7.24 7.23
N ARG A 405 -17.44 7.15 6.45
CA ARG A 405 -18.18 5.89 6.25
C ARG A 405 -17.38 4.96 5.34
N LYS A 406 -17.25 3.69 5.74
CA LYS A 406 -16.59 2.65 4.93
C LYS A 406 -17.40 2.28 3.69
N ASP A 407 -18.73 2.21 3.82
CA ASP A 407 -19.64 1.66 2.81
C ASP A 407 -20.56 2.69 2.16
N VAL A 408 -20.85 2.43 0.88
CA VAL A 408 -21.84 3.15 0.08
C VAL A 408 -23.19 2.51 0.37
N ASN A 409 -23.99 3.14 1.22
CA ASN A 409 -25.25 2.55 1.71
C ASN A 409 -26.50 3.16 1.07
N GLY A 410 -26.36 4.25 0.29
CA GLY A 410 -27.49 4.93 -0.36
C GLY A 410 -27.79 4.40 -1.76
N ARG A 411 -29.08 4.17 -2.08
CA ARG A 411 -29.55 3.89 -3.45
C ARG A 411 -29.13 5.00 -4.42
N GLN A 412 -29.25 6.26 -3.98
CA GLN A 412 -28.86 7.43 -4.75
C GLN A 412 -27.35 7.46 -5.03
N GLU A 413 -26.52 7.31 -4.00
CA GLU A 413 -25.06 7.28 -4.14
C GLU A 413 -24.60 6.13 -5.06
N THR A 414 -25.25 4.97 -4.96
CA THR A 414 -25.00 3.84 -5.86
C THR A 414 -25.37 4.16 -7.32
N TYR A 415 -26.49 4.86 -7.53
CA TYR A 415 -26.91 5.29 -8.86
C TYR A 415 -25.91 6.31 -9.44
N GLU A 416 -25.55 7.33 -8.67
CA GLU A 416 -24.57 8.36 -9.06
C GLU A 416 -23.22 7.74 -9.43
N LEU A 417 -22.77 6.72 -8.68
CA LEU A 417 -21.53 6.00 -8.99
C LEU A 417 -21.62 5.19 -10.28
N LYS A 418 -22.79 4.61 -10.60
CA LYS A 418 -23.01 3.86 -11.85
C LYS A 418 -23.11 4.78 -13.06
N SER A 419 -23.72 5.95 -12.88
CA SER A 419 -23.90 6.95 -13.94
C SER A 419 -22.71 7.90 -14.08
N TYR A 420 -21.72 7.86 -13.17
CA TYR A 420 -20.53 8.71 -13.21
C TYR A 420 -19.82 8.66 -14.56
N ARG A 421 -19.57 9.82 -15.13
CA ARG A 421 -18.73 10.03 -16.32
C ARG A 421 -17.78 11.18 -16.01
N SER A 422 -16.51 11.02 -16.41
CA SER A 422 -15.55 12.11 -16.28
C SER A 422 -16.02 13.31 -17.09
N ARG A 423 -15.81 14.50 -16.53
CA ARG A 423 -16.03 15.77 -17.21
C ARG A 423 -14.73 16.55 -17.10
N ASN A 424 -14.03 16.64 -18.22
CA ASN A 424 -12.76 17.34 -18.27
C ASN A 424 -12.96 18.83 -17.94
N ARG A 425 -11.99 19.39 -17.23
CA ARG A 425 -11.98 20.81 -16.83
C ARG A 425 -10.90 21.62 -17.54
N LEU A 426 -9.83 20.96 -17.97
CA LEU A 426 -8.69 21.57 -18.66
C LEU A 426 -8.73 21.23 -20.16
N PHE A 427 -9.17 20.03 -20.53
CA PHE A 427 -9.31 19.60 -21.93
C PHE A 427 -10.79 19.52 -22.33
N VAL A 428 -11.43 20.68 -22.46
CA VAL A 428 -12.87 20.82 -22.72
C VAL A 428 -13.18 20.83 -24.22
N LYS A 429 -12.34 21.52 -24.99
CA LYS A 429 -12.44 21.64 -26.44
C LYS A 429 -11.26 20.96 -27.11
N HIS A 430 -11.38 20.70 -28.42
CA HIS A 430 -10.29 20.09 -29.18
C HIS A 430 -9.06 21.01 -29.23
N GLU A 431 -9.27 22.33 -29.23
CA GLU A 431 -8.18 23.30 -29.28
C GLU A 431 -7.30 23.26 -28.02
N ASP A 432 -7.86 22.85 -26.87
CA ASP A 432 -7.12 22.71 -25.61
C ASP A 432 -6.03 21.62 -25.72
N CYS A 433 -6.12 20.72 -26.70
CA CYS A 433 -5.13 19.69 -26.95
C CYS A 433 -3.93 20.19 -27.78
N HIS A 434 -4.03 21.33 -28.46
CA HIS A 434 -3.01 21.80 -29.42
C HIS A 434 -1.59 21.88 -28.84
N PRO A 435 -1.37 22.45 -27.64
CA PRO A 435 -0.02 22.54 -27.09
C PRO A 435 0.66 21.18 -26.94
N ILE A 436 -0.11 20.17 -26.52
CA ILE A 436 0.38 18.81 -26.33
C ILE A 436 0.60 18.10 -27.66
N LEU A 437 -0.32 18.22 -28.61
CA LEU A 437 -0.17 17.62 -29.94
C LEU A 437 1.03 18.21 -30.69
N ASP A 438 1.27 19.52 -30.57
CA ASP A 438 2.44 20.18 -31.11
C ASP A 438 3.72 19.68 -30.44
N TRP A 439 3.71 19.47 -29.12
CA TRP A 439 4.84 18.89 -28.40
C TRP A 439 5.13 17.46 -28.87
N VAL A 440 4.10 16.61 -29.01
CA VAL A 440 4.24 15.24 -29.53
C VAL A 440 4.85 15.25 -30.93
N ARG A 441 4.38 16.15 -31.81
CA ARG A 441 4.92 16.31 -33.16
C ARG A 441 6.39 16.68 -33.20
N ARG A 442 6.83 17.55 -32.29
CA ARG A 442 8.23 18.03 -32.25
C ARG A 442 9.18 17.03 -31.60
N THR A 443 8.70 16.19 -30.69
CA THR A 443 9.57 15.37 -29.81
C THR A 443 9.47 13.87 -30.07
N GLN A 444 8.37 13.39 -30.65
CA GLN A 444 8.14 11.97 -30.91
C GLN A 444 8.17 11.63 -32.41
N GLY A 445 8.50 12.60 -33.26
CA GLY A 445 8.80 12.39 -34.68
C GLY A 445 10.27 11.99 -34.90
N PRO A 446 10.62 11.56 -36.12
CA PRO A 446 11.99 11.28 -36.52
C PRO A 446 12.91 12.50 -36.54
#